data_AF-A0A0P8C634-F1
#
_entry.id   AF-A0A0P8C634-F1
#
_cell.length_a   1.000
_cell.length_b   1.000
_cell.length_c   1.000
_cell.angle_alpha   90.00
_cell.angle_beta   90.00
_cell.angle_gamma   90.00
#
_symmetry.space_group_name_H-M   'P 1'
#
loop_
_entity.id
_entity.type
_entity.pdbx_description
1 polymer ?
#
loop_
_entity_poly.entity_id
_entity_poly.type
_entity_poly.pdbx_seq_one_letter_code
_entity_poly.pdbx_strand_id
1 'polypeptide(L)'
;MNLQRVLRIISKKDLEFAKHVKVNCDENNYTLDIKGCAICHGNEILRREGMATACPIVQAAKYAAVKKIGRNVITRGVDKPGIVGECTIKFELE
;
A
#
# COMPACT_ATOMS: atom_id res chain seq x y z
N MET A 1 -17.85 -3.64 -9.38
CA MET A 1 -16.51 -2.99 -9.34
C MET A 1 -15.45 -4.00 -8.88
N ASN A 2 -14.38 -4.21 -9.65
CA ASN A 2 -13.29 -5.18 -9.39
C ASN A 2 -12.33 -4.68 -8.28
N LEU A 3 -11.81 -5.57 -7.42
CA LEU A 3 -10.83 -5.27 -6.36
C LEU A 3 -9.60 -4.53 -6.90
N GLN A 4 -9.05 -4.93 -8.05
CA GLN A 4 -7.93 -4.23 -8.68
C GLN A 4 -8.26 -2.76 -8.97
N ARG A 5 -9.51 -2.45 -9.35
CA ARG A 5 -9.94 -1.07 -9.62
C ARG A 5 -10.01 -0.25 -8.34
N VAL A 6 -10.49 -0.82 -7.24
CA VAL A 6 -10.53 -0.18 -5.92
C VAL A 6 -9.11 0.13 -5.43
N LEU A 7 -8.21 -0.85 -5.49
CA LEU A 7 -6.83 -0.69 -5.04
C LEU A 7 -6.05 0.36 -5.86
N ARG A 8 -6.33 0.48 -7.16
CA ARG A 8 -5.72 1.54 -8.01
C ARG A 8 -6.21 2.95 -7.66
N ILE A 9 -7.47 3.10 -7.24
CA ILE A 9 -8.02 4.41 -6.84
C ILE A 9 -7.29 4.94 -5.60
N ILE A 10 -7.13 4.10 -4.58
CA ILE A 10 -6.49 4.45 -3.30
C ILE A 10 -5.02 4.86 -3.48
N SER A 11 -4.39 4.37 -4.52
CA SER A 11 -2.93 4.39 -4.62
C SER A 11 -2.40 5.34 -5.70
N LYS A 12 -3.20 5.71 -6.71
CA LYS A 12 -2.72 6.55 -7.81
C LYS A 12 -3.67 7.64 -8.30
N LYS A 13 -4.98 7.37 -8.47
CA LYS A 13 -5.78 8.22 -9.37
C LYS A 13 -6.31 9.51 -8.74
N ASP A 14 -6.63 9.50 -7.45
CA ASP A 14 -7.30 10.64 -6.81
C ASP A 14 -6.61 11.13 -5.51
N LEU A 15 -5.66 10.36 -4.96
CA LEU A 15 -5.01 10.67 -3.67
C LEU A 15 -3.54 11.09 -3.80
N GLU A 16 -2.95 10.99 -5.00
CA GLU A 16 -1.57 11.43 -5.34
C GLU A 16 -0.44 10.95 -4.40
N PHE A 17 -0.67 9.88 -3.63
CA PHE A 17 0.34 9.40 -2.68
C PHE A 17 1.61 8.88 -3.33
N ALA A 18 1.51 8.33 -4.55
CA ALA A 18 2.65 7.77 -5.28
C ALA A 18 2.54 7.98 -6.79
N LYS A 19 3.68 8.20 -7.45
CA LYS A 19 3.76 8.40 -8.91
C LYS A 19 3.38 7.15 -9.70
N HIS A 20 3.80 5.98 -9.21
CA HIS A 20 3.50 4.71 -9.87
C HIS A 20 3.01 3.70 -8.84
N VAL A 21 1.90 3.05 -9.19
CA VAL A 21 1.40 1.91 -8.44
C VAL A 21 1.00 0.82 -9.42
N LYS A 22 1.54 -0.37 -9.18
CA LYS A 22 1.16 -1.60 -9.86
C LYS A 22 0.44 -2.49 -8.84
N VAL A 23 -0.68 -3.05 -9.27
CA VAL A 23 -1.46 -3.99 -8.47
C VAL A 23 -1.39 -5.34 -9.16
N ASN A 24 -0.85 -6.34 -8.46
CA ASN A 24 -0.96 -7.74 -8.87
C ASN A 24 -1.93 -8.41 -7.91
N CYS A 25 -2.91 -9.14 -8.42
CA CYS A 25 -3.95 -9.76 -7.61
C CYS A 25 -4.30 -11.11 -8.23
N ASP A 26 -4.29 -12.15 -7.40
CA ASP A 26 -4.80 -13.48 -7.70
C ASP A 26 -5.97 -13.80 -6.75
N GLU A 27 -6.36 -15.08 -6.66
CA GLU A 27 -7.49 -15.56 -5.87
C GLU A 27 -7.26 -15.43 -4.35
N ASN A 28 -6.01 -15.55 -3.92
CA ASN A 28 -5.63 -15.66 -2.52
C ASN A 28 -4.75 -14.50 -2.06
N ASN A 29 -4.17 -13.72 -2.97
CA ASN A 29 -3.18 -12.70 -2.64
C ASN A 29 -3.34 -11.46 -3.50
N TYR A 30 -2.84 -10.34 -2.96
CA TYR A 30 -2.52 -9.18 -3.79
C TYR A 30 -1.26 -8.46 -3.30
N THR A 31 -0.57 -7.85 -4.25
CA THR A 31 0.58 -6.99 -3.98
C THR A 31 0.38 -5.59 -4.55
N LEU A 32 0.95 -4.61 -3.85
CA LEU A 32 1.06 -3.23 -4.31
C LEU A 32 2.54 -2.91 -4.49
N ASP A 33 2.99 -2.74 -5.74
CA ASP A 33 4.32 -2.21 -6.04
C ASP A 33 4.20 -0.70 -6.19
N ILE A 34 4.86 0.04 -5.29
CA ILE A 34 4.74 1.48 -5.16
C ILE A 34 6.08 2.12 -5.50
N LYS A 35 6.07 3.17 -6.33
CA LYS A 35 7.24 4.01 -6.59
C LYS A 35 6.92 5.49 -6.52
N GLY A 36 7.88 6.26 -6.00
CA GLY A 36 7.75 7.70 -5.83
C GLY A 36 6.68 8.10 -4.82
N CYS A 37 6.61 7.38 -3.69
CA CYS A 37 5.68 7.70 -2.59
C CYS A 37 6.11 8.94 -1.81
N ALA A 38 5.28 9.99 -1.81
CA ALA A 38 5.57 11.24 -1.10
C ALA A 38 5.59 11.06 0.43
N ILE A 39 4.76 10.14 0.96
CA ILE A 39 4.65 9.87 2.40
C ILE A 39 5.95 9.30 2.97
N CYS A 40 6.68 8.49 2.19
CA CYS A 40 7.92 7.88 2.68
C CYS A 40 9.00 8.91 3.00
N HIS A 41 9.05 10.02 2.26
CA HIS A 41 9.99 11.10 2.55
C HIS A 41 9.67 11.78 3.89
N GLY A 42 8.40 12.08 4.14
CA GLY A 42 7.96 12.63 5.44
C GLY A 42 8.22 11.67 6.60
N ASN A 43 7.91 10.39 6.42
CA ASN A 43 8.20 9.37 7.43
C ASN A 43 9.71 9.24 7.74
N GLU A 44 10.57 9.48 6.76
CA GLU A 44 12.01 9.41 7.00
C GLU A 44 12.53 10.61 7.81
N ILE A 45 11.94 11.79 7.61
CA ILE A 45 12.22 12.96 8.46
C ILE A 45 11.80 12.67 9.90
N LEU A 46 10.56 12.21 10.11
CA LEU A 46 10.03 11.88 11.43
C LEU A 46 10.86 10.79 12.15
N ARG A 47 11.31 9.77 11.43
CA ARG A 47 12.19 8.72 11.99
C ARG A 47 13.53 9.26 12.46
N ARG A 48 14.13 10.20 11.71
CA ARG A 48 15.38 10.86 12.11
C ARG A 48 15.21 11.70 13.37
N GLU A 49 13.99 12.18 13.62
CA GLU A 49 13.60 12.88 14.85
C GLU A 49 13.21 11.92 15.99
N GLY A 50 13.38 10.60 15.81
CA GLY A 50 13.06 9.59 16.81
C GLY A 50 11.57 9.29 16.94
N MET A 51 10.73 9.78 16.03
CA MET A 51 9.28 9.55 16.07
C MET A 51 8.88 8.25 15.38
N ALA A 52 7.87 7.59 15.97
CA ALA A 52 7.21 6.46 15.33
C ALA A 52 6.42 6.93 14.10
N THR A 53 6.42 6.11 13.04
CA THR A 53 5.79 6.45 11.77
C THR A 53 4.93 5.31 11.25
N ALA A 54 3.89 5.64 10.49
CA ALA A 54 2.97 4.67 9.89
C ALA A 54 2.82 4.93 8.39
N CYS A 55 2.62 3.86 7.62
CA CYS A 55 2.28 3.97 6.20
C CYS A 55 0.75 3.91 6.03
N PRO A 56 0.08 5.01 5.65
CA PRO A 56 -1.37 5.02 5.51
C PRO A 56 -1.84 4.16 4.32
N ILE A 57 -0.99 3.95 3.31
CA ILE A 57 -1.32 3.10 2.15
C ILE A 57 -1.59 1.65 2.58
N VAL A 58 -0.84 1.13 3.56
CA VAL A 58 -1.03 -0.25 4.05
C VAL A 58 -2.44 -0.42 4.62
N GLN A 59 -2.88 0.52 5.47
CA GLN A 59 -4.19 0.43 6.12
C GLN A 59 -5.33 0.73 5.14
N ALA A 60 -5.17 1.74 4.29
CA ALA A 60 -6.18 2.10 3.30
C ALA A 60 -6.43 0.94 2.31
N ALA A 61 -5.36 0.31 1.80
CA ALA A 61 -5.47 -0.84 0.91
C ALA A 61 -6.16 -2.02 1.58
N LYS A 62 -5.73 -2.39 2.80
CA LYS A 62 -6.35 -3.47 3.58
C LYS A 62 -7.84 -3.21 3.80
N TYR A 63 -8.19 -2.03 4.30
CA TYR A 63 -9.57 -1.70 4.62
C TYR A 63 -10.49 -1.74 3.39
N ALA A 64 -10.02 -1.19 2.27
CA ALA A 64 -10.80 -1.18 1.06
C ALA A 64 -10.97 -2.58 0.45
N ALA A 65 -9.94 -3.43 0.55
CA ALA A 65 -10.04 -4.82 0.15
C ALA A 65 -11.10 -5.56 0.99
N VAL A 66 -11.04 -5.44 2.33
CA VAL A 66 -12.04 -6.01 3.24
C VAL A 66 -13.45 -5.55 2.90
N LYS A 67 -13.66 -4.23 2.71
CA LYS A 67 -14.97 -3.67 2.33
C LYS A 67 -15.48 -4.19 0.99
N LYS A 68 -14.57 -4.50 0.06
CA LYS A 68 -14.93 -4.92 -1.30
C LYS A 68 -15.26 -6.41 -1.38
N ILE A 69 -14.51 -7.26 -0.68
CA ILE A 69 -14.63 -8.72 -0.77
C ILE A 69 -15.43 -9.32 0.39
N GLY A 70 -15.64 -8.60 1.48
CA GLY A 70 -16.38 -9.07 2.66
C GLY A 70 -15.64 -10.12 3.48
N ARG A 71 -14.35 -10.32 3.22
CA ARG A 71 -13.49 -11.28 3.93
C ARG A 71 -12.29 -10.60 4.58
N ASN A 72 -11.58 -11.31 5.45
CA ASN A 72 -10.42 -10.76 6.14
C ASN A 72 -9.23 -10.61 5.19
N VAL A 73 -8.33 -9.69 5.53
CA VAL A 73 -7.10 -9.45 4.77
C VAL A 73 -5.93 -9.37 5.72
N ILE A 74 -4.94 -10.23 5.52
CA ILE A 74 -3.71 -10.25 6.32
C ILE A 74 -2.62 -9.48 5.60
N THR A 75 -1.97 -8.55 6.30
CA THR A 75 -0.74 -7.92 5.81
C THR A 75 0.42 -8.89 6.06
N ARG A 76 0.98 -9.45 5.00
CA ARG A 76 2.09 -10.43 5.11
C ARG A 76 3.46 -9.76 5.21
N GLY A 77 3.60 -8.53 4.70
CA GLY A 77 4.84 -7.78 4.84
C GLY A 77 4.92 -6.55 3.96
N VAL A 78 5.98 -5.78 4.18
CA VAL A 78 6.35 -4.62 3.36
C VAL A 78 7.83 -4.74 3.03
N ASP A 79 8.15 -5.05 1.78
CA ASP A 79 9.53 -5.08 1.31
C ASP A 79 9.96 -3.67 0.91
N LYS A 80 11.14 -3.24 1.39
CA LYS A 80 11.74 -1.96 1.04
C LYS A 80 13.10 -2.20 0.39
N PRO A 81 13.27 -1.91 -0.91
CA PRO A 81 14.51 -2.19 -1.63
C PRO A 81 15.66 -1.21 -1.33
N GLY A 82 15.46 -0.24 -0.42
CA GLY A 82 16.45 0.76 -0.03
C GLY A 82 16.26 2.15 -0.67
N ILE A 83 15.50 2.24 -1.77
CA ILE A 83 15.13 3.53 -2.37
C ILE A 83 13.94 4.12 -1.61
N VAL A 84 14.09 5.32 -1.06
CA VAL A 84 13.00 6.01 -0.35
C VAL A 84 11.86 6.28 -1.32
N GLY A 85 10.64 5.90 -0.92
CA GLY A 85 9.46 6.03 -1.75
C GLY A 85 9.18 4.83 -2.63
N GLU A 86 10.00 3.77 -2.58
CA GLU A 86 9.71 2.48 -3.21
C GLU A 86 9.43 1.39 -2.16
N CYS A 87 8.37 0.61 -2.39
CA CYS A 87 8.10 -0.60 -1.60
C CYS A 87 7.17 -1.57 -2.34
N THR A 88 7.19 -2.83 -1.90
CA THR A 88 6.16 -3.82 -2.25
C THR A 88 5.40 -4.21 -0.99
N ILE A 89 4.10 -3.96 -0.97
CA ILE A 89 3.22 -4.37 0.13
C ILE A 89 2.53 -5.68 -0.26
N LYS A 90 2.59 -6.69 0.61
CA LYS A 90 2.02 -8.02 0.37
C LYS A 90 0.83 -8.28 1.27
N PHE A 91 -0.25 -8.77 0.69
CA PHE A 91 -1.47 -9.11 1.40
C PHE A 91 -2.00 -10.49 0.98
N GLU A 92 -2.62 -11.17 1.94
CA GLU A 92 -3.35 -12.41 1.74
C GLU A 92 -4.85 -12.19 2.00
N LEU A 93 -5.68 -12.85 1.19
CA LEU A 93 -7.14 -12.83 1.23
C LEU A 93 -7.63 -14.12 1.91
N GLU A 94 -8.11 -13.99 3.14
CA GLU A 94 -8.72 -15.09 3.91
C GLU A 94 -10.21 -15.20 3.67
#